data_AF-A0A952X0M4-F1
#
_entry.id   AF-A0A952X0M4-F1
#
_cell.length_a   1.000
_cell.length_b   1.000
_cell.length_c   1.000
_cell.angle_alpha   90.00
_cell.angle_beta   90.00
_cell.angle_gamma   90.00
#
_symmetry.space_group_name_H-M   'P 1'
#
loop_
_entity.id
_entity.type
_entity.pdbx_description
1 polymer ?
#
loop_
_entity_poly.entity_id
_entity_poly.type
_entity_poly.pdbx_seq_one_letter_code
_entity_poly.pdbx_strand_id
1 'polypeptide(L)'
;MTKTDTTTKERRPLVAGITDTFTADPVLEKQFVYAEKPKPAEPKTPEGDGGKAQAGNAVVSRMPLTTRIRTDFGTALKRASLERQLAGVTPNTLQDILEEAVEPWLRNNGYLK
;
A
#
# COMPACT_ATOMS: atom_id res chain seq x y z
N MET A 1 -42.22 -25.36 -34.46
CA MET A 1 -41.00 -25.80 -33.75
C MET A 1 -39.78 -25.20 -34.45
N THR A 2 -39.25 -24.09 -33.94
CA THR A 2 -37.98 -23.50 -34.40
C THR A 2 -36.98 -23.58 -33.26
N LYS A 3 -35.82 -24.16 -33.57
CA LYS A 3 -34.77 -24.56 -32.62
C LYS A 3 -33.92 -23.35 -32.21
N THR A 4 -33.53 -23.37 -30.95
CA THR A 4 -32.58 -22.50 -30.24
C THR A 4 -31.16 -22.59 -30.83
N ASP A 5 -30.41 -21.49 -30.86
CA ASP A 5 -28.95 -21.55 -30.80
C ASP A 5 -28.36 -20.32 -30.09
N THR A 6 -27.20 -20.52 -29.47
CA THR A 6 -26.76 -19.91 -28.21
C THR A 6 -25.51 -19.07 -28.44
N THR A 7 -25.55 -17.78 -28.09
CA THR A 7 -24.38 -16.86 -28.13
C THR A 7 -23.24 -17.38 -27.27
N THR A 8 -22.13 -17.79 -27.91
CA THR A 8 -20.86 -18.11 -27.22
C THR A 8 -19.81 -17.09 -27.67
N LYS A 9 -19.38 -16.21 -26.77
CA LYS A 9 -18.35 -15.19 -27.02
C LYS A 9 -17.02 -15.92 -27.27
N GLU A 10 -16.55 -15.92 -28.52
CA GLU A 10 -15.36 -16.66 -28.94
C GLU A 10 -14.13 -16.30 -28.10
N ARG A 11 -13.43 -17.33 -27.60
CA ARG A 11 -12.17 -17.21 -26.87
C ARG A 11 -11.03 -17.07 -27.89
N ARG A 12 -10.22 -16.01 -27.78
CA ARG A 12 -9.04 -15.86 -28.65
C ARG A 12 -8.04 -16.99 -28.37
N PRO A 13 -7.46 -17.62 -29.40
CA PRO A 13 -6.48 -18.67 -29.21
C PRO A 13 -5.21 -18.10 -28.57
N LEU A 14 -4.63 -18.84 -27.61
CA LEU A 14 -3.43 -18.45 -26.86
C LEU A 14 -2.25 -18.08 -27.78
N VAL A 15 -2.18 -18.76 -28.92
CA VAL A 15 -1.16 -18.56 -29.96
C VAL A 15 -1.26 -17.16 -30.61
N ALA A 16 -2.48 -16.62 -30.76
CA ALA A 16 -2.65 -15.28 -31.34
C ALA A 16 -2.13 -14.16 -30.44
N GLY A 17 -2.04 -14.36 -29.12
CA GLY A 17 -1.45 -13.38 -28.20
C GLY A 17 0.08 -13.37 -28.20
N ILE A 18 0.71 -14.48 -28.62
CA ILE A 18 2.18 -14.64 -28.64
C ILE A 18 2.80 -14.07 -29.92
N THR A 19 2.07 -14.11 -31.05
CA THR A 19 2.59 -13.59 -32.32
C THR A 19 2.51 -12.06 -32.42
N ASP A 20 1.68 -11.41 -31.61
CA ASP A 20 1.38 -9.98 -31.70
C ASP A 20 2.28 -9.12 -30.79
N THR A 21 3.22 -9.72 -30.04
CA THR A 21 3.95 -9.04 -28.95
C THR A 21 5.43 -8.80 -29.18
N PHE A 22 5.99 -9.08 -30.36
CA PHE A 22 7.45 -8.98 -30.52
C PHE A 22 7.86 -8.18 -31.76
N THR A 23 7.63 -6.87 -31.70
CA THR A 23 8.55 -5.90 -32.30
C THR A 23 9.07 -4.99 -31.19
N ALA A 24 9.62 -5.60 -30.14
CA ALA A 24 10.33 -4.84 -29.12
C ALA A 24 11.65 -4.33 -29.73
N ASP A 25 11.92 -3.03 -29.56
CA ASP A 25 13.14 -2.41 -30.05
C ASP A 25 14.35 -3.02 -29.29
N PRO A 26 15.30 -3.66 -29.99
CA PRO A 26 16.45 -4.33 -29.36
C PRO A 26 17.34 -3.36 -28.56
N VAL A 27 17.25 -2.05 -28.81
CA VAL A 27 17.94 -1.03 -28.01
C VAL A 27 17.27 -0.90 -26.63
N LEU A 28 15.94 -0.92 -26.59
CA LEU A 28 15.14 -0.76 -25.38
C LEU A 28 15.24 -2.01 -24.49
N GLU A 29 15.26 -3.20 -25.10
CA GLU A 29 15.53 -4.45 -24.41
C GLU A 29 16.95 -4.48 -23.81
N LYS A 30 17.96 -4.06 -24.56
CA LYS A 30 19.33 -3.99 -24.04
C LYS A 30 19.47 -2.99 -22.90
N GLN A 31 18.78 -1.84 -22.96
CA GLN A 31 18.75 -0.88 -21.86
C GLN A 31 18.05 -1.43 -20.61
N PHE A 32 17.01 -2.25 -20.77
CA PHE A 32 16.33 -2.90 -19.65
C PHE A 32 17.19 -4.00 -19.01
N VAL A 33 17.84 -4.84 -19.82
CA VAL A 33 18.64 -5.99 -19.35
C VAL A 33 20.00 -5.55 -18.79
N TYR A 34 20.66 -4.60 -19.46
CA TYR A 34 22.01 -4.16 -19.12
C TYR A 34 22.06 -2.80 -18.45
N ALA A 35 20.93 -2.27 -17.95
CA ALA A 35 20.85 -1.00 -17.24
C ALA A 35 22.09 -0.82 -16.35
N GLU A 36 23.07 -0.05 -16.85
CA GLU A 36 24.19 0.40 -16.06
C GLU A 36 23.57 1.15 -14.89
N LYS A 37 23.94 0.76 -13.67
CA LYS A 37 23.45 1.37 -12.43
C LYS A 37 23.39 2.89 -12.63
N PRO A 38 22.20 3.51 -12.67
CA PRO A 38 22.13 4.94 -12.73
C PRO A 38 22.81 5.47 -11.47
N LYS A 39 23.82 6.32 -11.68
CA LYS A 39 24.36 7.23 -10.66
C LYS A 39 23.16 7.77 -9.86
N PRO A 40 23.17 7.76 -8.52
CA PRO A 40 22.02 8.15 -7.72
C PRO A 40 21.55 9.56 -8.15
N ALA A 41 20.48 9.60 -8.94
CA ALA A 41 19.72 10.80 -9.15
C ALA A 41 18.94 11.02 -7.85
N GLU A 42 19.01 12.24 -7.33
CA GLU A 42 18.21 12.66 -6.19
C GLU A 42 16.75 12.19 -6.34
N PRO A 43 16.15 11.64 -5.27
CA PRO A 43 14.81 11.10 -5.35
C PRO A 43 13.82 12.21 -5.71
N LYS A 44 13.28 12.13 -6.93
CA LYS A 44 12.03 12.81 -7.26
C LYS A 44 10.92 12.07 -6.53
N THR A 45 10.35 12.78 -5.56
CA THR A 45 9.12 12.46 -4.84
C THR A 45 8.06 11.96 -5.81
N PRO A 46 7.44 10.79 -5.61
CA PRO A 46 6.20 10.49 -6.28
C PRO A 46 5.14 11.44 -5.73
N GLU A 47 4.64 12.33 -6.59
CA GLU A 47 3.40 13.07 -6.39
C GLU A 47 2.25 12.05 -6.33
N GLY A 48 2.05 11.52 -5.13
CA GLY A 48 0.80 10.90 -4.71
C GLY A 48 -0.18 12.00 -4.38
N ASP A 49 -1.25 12.04 -5.16
CA ASP A 49 -2.41 12.90 -5.05
C ASP A 49 -3.00 12.96 -3.62
N GLY A 50 -3.04 14.17 -3.05
CA GLY A 50 -4.15 14.64 -2.21
C GLY A 50 -4.38 14.03 -0.82
N GLY A 51 -3.52 14.31 0.16
CA GLY A 51 -3.84 14.18 1.59
C GLY A 51 -3.10 15.22 2.44
N LYS A 52 -3.83 16.21 2.97
CA LYS A 52 -3.32 17.46 3.57
C LYS A 52 -2.21 17.30 4.63
N ALA A 53 -1.11 18.02 4.38
CA ALA A 53 -0.19 18.68 5.33
C ALA A 53 0.02 18.05 6.72
N GLN A 54 1.13 17.33 6.89
CA GLN A 54 1.78 17.22 8.20
C GLN A 54 2.79 18.36 8.36
N ALA A 55 2.38 19.37 9.12
CA ALA A 55 3.29 20.38 9.64
C ALA A 55 4.36 19.71 10.50
N GLY A 56 5.63 19.88 10.12
CA GLY A 56 6.81 19.70 10.98
C GLY A 56 6.91 18.37 11.71
N ASN A 57 6.92 17.24 11.00
CA ASN A 57 7.24 15.96 11.63
C ASN A 57 8.74 15.94 11.96
N ALA A 58 9.10 16.23 13.21
CA ALA A 58 10.37 15.76 13.76
C ALA A 58 10.48 14.27 13.41
N VAL A 59 11.62 13.83 12.89
CA VAL A 59 11.81 12.43 12.52
C VAL A 59 11.71 11.58 13.79
N VAL A 60 10.52 11.05 14.07
CA VAL A 60 10.30 10.18 15.23
C VAL A 60 10.92 8.83 14.91
N SER A 61 11.99 8.49 15.63
CA SER A 61 12.60 7.16 15.55
C SER A 61 11.63 6.13 16.11
N ARG A 62 11.21 5.17 15.27
CA ARG A 62 10.24 4.12 15.61
C ARG A 62 10.97 2.79 15.81
N MET A 63 10.63 2.08 16.88
CA MET A 63 11.16 0.75 17.24
C MET A 63 10.07 -0.32 17.03
N PRO A 64 10.41 -1.53 16.54
CA PRO A 64 9.46 -2.64 16.51
C PRO A 64 9.05 -3.06 17.92
N LEU A 65 7.74 -3.14 18.18
CA LEU A 65 7.16 -3.64 19.42
C LEU A 65 6.37 -4.93 19.13
N THR A 66 6.74 -6.03 19.78
CA THR A 66 6.01 -7.31 19.66
C THR A 66 5.44 -7.72 21.02
N THR A 67 4.12 -7.82 21.11
CA THR A 67 3.40 -8.20 22.34
C THR A 67 2.13 -8.96 21.98
N ARG A 68 1.71 -9.89 22.84
CA ARG A 68 0.42 -10.58 22.70
C ARG A 68 -0.68 -9.75 23.36
N ILE A 69 -1.83 -9.61 22.70
CA ILE A 69 -3.01 -8.93 23.22
C ILE A 69 -4.23 -9.85 23.16
N ARG A 70 -5.31 -9.48 23.86
CA ARG A 70 -6.59 -10.20 23.78
C ARG A 70 -7.15 -10.15 22.35
N THR A 71 -7.78 -11.24 21.94
CA THR A 71 -8.32 -11.42 20.58
C THR A 71 -9.41 -10.40 20.24
N ASP A 72 -10.28 -10.08 21.19
CA ASP A 72 -11.34 -9.08 21.02
C ASP A 72 -10.76 -7.68 20.78
N PHE A 73 -9.72 -7.30 21.52
CA PHE A 73 -9.01 -6.03 21.32
C PHE A 73 -8.34 -5.96 19.94
N GLY A 74 -7.64 -7.03 19.54
CA GLY A 74 -7.00 -7.09 18.23
C GLY A 74 -7.99 -7.01 17.07
N THR A 75 -9.18 -7.62 17.22
CA THR A 75 -10.24 -7.59 16.21
C THR A 75 -10.89 -6.20 16.13
N ALA A 76 -11.23 -5.61 17.27
CA ALA A 76 -11.81 -4.28 17.36
C ALA A 76 -10.85 -3.20 16.82
N LEU A 77 -9.56 -3.29 17.13
CA LEU A 77 -8.55 -2.35 16.69
C LEU A 77 -8.37 -2.37 15.17
N LYS A 78 -8.32 -3.56 14.55
CA LYS A 78 -8.26 -3.70 13.08
C LYS A 78 -9.50 -3.12 12.41
N ARG A 79 -10.68 -3.40 12.95
CA ARG A 79 -11.94 -2.83 12.46
C ARG A 79 -11.93 -1.31 12.53
N ALA A 80 -11.57 -0.74 13.68
CA ALA A 80 -11.52 0.70 13.89
C ALA A 80 -10.53 1.39 12.95
N SER A 81 -9.35 0.80 12.72
CA SER A 81 -8.38 1.30 11.75
C SER A 81 -8.98 1.36 10.35
N LEU A 82 -9.63 0.29 9.88
CA LEU A 82 -10.27 0.25 8.56
C LEU A 82 -11.41 1.28 8.44
N GLU A 83 -12.32 1.33 9.42
CA GLU A 83 -13.45 2.28 9.42
C GLU A 83 -12.95 3.73 9.32
N ARG A 84 -11.88 4.06 10.05
CA ARG A 84 -11.28 5.40 10.02
C ARG A 84 -10.55 5.71 8.72
N GLN A 85 -9.90 4.72 8.11
CA GLN A 85 -9.31 4.86 6.77
C GLN A 85 -10.38 5.17 5.73
N LEU A 86 -11.50 4.43 5.73
CA LEU A 86 -12.63 4.66 4.83
C LEU A 86 -13.28 6.03 5.06
N ALA A 87 -13.34 6.49 6.31
CA ALA A 87 -13.86 7.81 6.67
C ALA A 87 -12.87 8.96 6.44
N GLY A 88 -11.60 8.67 6.14
CA GLY A 88 -10.55 9.69 6.00
C GLY A 88 -10.21 10.43 7.30
N VAL A 89 -10.41 9.81 8.47
CA VAL A 89 -10.20 10.43 9.80
C VAL A 89 -8.88 9.97 10.40
N THR A 90 -8.01 10.90 10.82
CA THR A 90 -6.74 10.57 11.51
C THR A 90 -6.90 10.64 13.04
N PRO A 91 -6.24 9.74 13.82
CA PRO A 91 -5.36 8.65 13.38
C PRO A 91 -6.13 7.47 12.79
N ASN A 92 -5.58 6.84 11.75
CA ASN A 92 -6.21 5.71 11.05
C ASN A 92 -5.32 4.47 10.93
N THR A 93 -4.03 4.56 11.20
CA THR A 93 -3.15 3.39 11.22
C THR A 93 -3.19 2.72 12.59
N LEU A 94 -2.93 1.40 12.62
CA LEU A 94 -2.83 0.66 13.89
C LEU A 94 -1.78 1.26 14.81
N GLN A 95 -0.66 1.73 14.24
CA GLN A 95 0.42 2.33 15.01
C GLN A 95 -0.02 3.63 15.67
N ASP A 96 -0.59 4.56 14.90
CA ASP A 96 -0.95 5.87 15.43
C ASP A 96 -2.09 5.76 16.46
N ILE A 97 -3.06 4.87 16.23
CA ILE A 97 -4.14 4.59 17.20
C ILE A 97 -3.56 3.98 18.49
N LEU A 98 -2.56 3.10 18.38
CA LEU A 98 -1.91 2.49 19.53
C LEU A 98 -1.09 3.52 20.32
N GLU A 99 -0.33 4.39 19.63
CA GLU A 99 0.43 5.47 20.25
C GLU A 99 -0.50 6.45 20.98
N GLU A 100 -1.59 6.89 20.34
CA GLU A 100 -2.59 7.79 20.96
C GLU A 100 -3.24 7.16 22.21
N ALA A 101 -3.47 5.85 22.20
CA ALA A 101 -4.07 5.16 23.34
C ALA A 101 -3.08 4.92 24.50
N VAL A 102 -1.81 4.64 24.19
CA VAL A 102 -0.79 4.27 25.18
C VAL A 102 -0.09 5.49 25.78
N GLU A 103 0.05 6.58 25.01
CA GLU A 103 0.73 7.80 25.45
C GLU A 103 0.15 8.38 26.76
N PRO A 104 -1.19 8.56 26.93
CA PRO A 104 -1.73 9.09 28.17
C PRO A 104 -1.42 8.21 29.38
N TRP A 105 -1.46 6.88 29.21
CA TRP A 105 -1.13 5.96 30.27
C TRP A 105 0.35 6.08 30.67
N LEU A 106 1.27 6.18 29.70
CA LEU A 106 2.69 6.34 29.99
C LEU A 106 3.01 7.69 30.68
N ARG A 107 2.39 8.78 30.23
CA ARG A 107 2.56 10.11 30.83
C ARG A 107 2.04 10.15 32.26
N ASN A 108 0.83 9.65 32.49
CA ASN A 108 0.19 9.65 33.80
C ASN A 108 0.94 8.81 34.84
N ASN A 109 1.70 7.80 34.40
CA ASN A 109 2.53 6.97 35.28
C ASN A 109 4.00 7.43 35.33
N GLY A 110 4.34 8.55 34.70
CA GLY A 110 5.69 9.13 34.75
C GLY A 110 6.75 8.39 33.92
N TYR A 111 6.35 7.48 33.02
CA TYR A 111 7.26 6.78 32.12
C TYR A 111 7.65 7.61 30.89
N LEU A 112 6.79 8.57 30.52
CA LEU A 112 7.03 9.53 29.45
C LEU A 112 6.88 10.94 30.04
N LYS A 113 7.89 11.80 29.82
CA LYS A 113 7.89 13.19 30.29
C LYS A 113 7.30 14.13 29.25
#